data_AF-A0A0F3GTG4-F1
#
_entry.id   AF-A0A0F3GTG4-F1
#
_cell.length_a   1.000
_cell.length_b   1.000
_cell.length_c   1.000
_cell.angle_alpha   90.00
_cell.angle_beta   90.00
_cell.angle_gamma   90.00
#
_symmetry.space_group_name_H-M   'P 1'
#
loop_
_entity.id
_entity.type
_entity.pdbx_description
1 polymer ?
#
loop_
_entity_poly.entity_id
_entity_poly.type
_entity_poly.pdbx_seq_one_letter_code
_entity_poly.pdbx_strand_id
1 'polypeptide(L)'
;MRFKVLVIAVIIAFACTGVALAAPPGKTVEYEGGGLGKVTFDGKKHTDAGKKCTDCHKPDLFPQMKKGAVKVTMKDMNEGKLCGSCHNGKATFSVGGKEQPIFNASAKENCTRCHKK
;
A
#
# COMPACT_ATOMS: atom_id res chain seq x y z
N MET A 1 -52.00 -6.74 18.96
CA MET A 1 -50.70 -6.46 19.64
C MET A 1 -49.63 -7.50 19.35
N ARG A 2 -49.91 -8.81 19.45
CA ARG A 2 -48.93 -9.90 19.20
C ARG A 2 -48.31 -9.89 17.78
N PHE A 3 -49.10 -9.55 16.76
CA PHE A 3 -48.61 -9.46 15.36
C PHE A 3 -47.65 -8.27 15.14
N LYS A 4 -47.91 -7.11 15.76
CA LYS A 4 -47.01 -5.95 15.70
C LYS A 4 -45.69 -6.21 16.45
N VAL A 5 -45.74 -6.96 17.55
CA VAL A 5 -44.53 -7.39 18.29
C VAL A 5 -43.70 -8.39 17.48
N LEU A 6 -44.34 -9.33 16.77
CA LEU A 6 -43.63 -10.27 15.90
C LEU A 6 -42.99 -9.59 14.68
N VAL A 7 -43.67 -8.62 14.06
CA VAL A 7 -43.11 -7.86 12.93
C VAL A 7 -41.93 -6.99 13.38
N ILE A 8 -42.00 -6.36 14.56
CA ILE A 8 -40.90 -5.57 15.12
C ILE A 8 -39.70 -6.46 15.50
N ALA A 9 -39.94 -7.67 16.02
CA ALA A 9 -38.88 -8.62 16.36
C ALA A 9 -38.12 -9.15 15.12
N VAL A 10 -38.82 -9.36 14.00
CA VAL A 10 -38.21 -9.80 12.73
C VAL A 10 -37.39 -8.68 12.08
N ILE A 11 -37.82 -7.42 12.21
CA ILE A 11 -37.10 -6.24 11.68
C ILE A 11 -35.80 -6.00 12.46
N ILE A 12 -35.78 -6.22 13.78
CA ILE A 12 -34.56 -6.06 14.60
C ILE A 12 -33.54 -7.18 14.33
N ALA A 13 -34.00 -8.39 14.00
CA ALA A 13 -33.11 -9.51 13.66
C ALA A 13 -32.37 -9.31 12.31
N PHE A 14 -32.92 -8.51 11.39
CA PHE A 14 -32.30 -8.23 10.09
C PHE A 14 -31.24 -7.11 10.13
N ALA A 15 -31.08 -6.41 11.25
CA ALA A 15 -30.16 -5.27 11.37
C ALA A 15 -28.71 -5.65 11.74
N CYS A 16 -28.42 -6.91 12.09
CA CYS A 16 -27.11 -7.32 12.60
C CYS A 16 -26.28 -8.22 11.66
N THR A 17 -26.72 -8.48 10.42
CA THR A 17 -25.95 -9.28 9.45
C THR A 17 -24.93 -8.47 8.65
N GLY A 18 -24.70 -7.21 9.02
CA GLY A 18 -23.58 -6.42 8.55
C GLY A 18 -22.26 -6.95 9.11
N VAL A 19 -21.80 -8.11 8.62
CA VAL A 19 -20.45 -8.60 8.86
C VAL A 19 -19.51 -7.62 8.16
N ALA A 20 -19.07 -6.61 8.89
CA ALA A 20 -17.95 -5.76 8.50
C ALA A 20 -16.67 -6.60 8.54
N LEU A 21 -16.52 -7.48 7.55
CA LEU A 21 -15.25 -8.13 7.24
C LEU A 21 -14.32 -7.03 6.73
N ALA A 22 -13.60 -6.41 7.67
CA ALA A 22 -12.44 -5.61 7.35
C ALA A 22 -11.54 -6.42 6.41
N ALA A 23 -11.25 -5.86 5.23
CA ALA A 23 -10.42 -6.54 4.24
C ALA A 23 -9.12 -7.02 4.90
N PRO A 24 -8.77 -8.31 4.79
CA PRO A 24 -7.66 -8.85 5.58
C PRO A 24 -6.34 -8.19 5.20
N PRO A 25 -5.48 -7.88 6.18
CA PRO A 25 -4.13 -7.36 5.94
C PRO A 25 -3.28 -8.40 5.21
N GLY A 26 -2.31 -7.93 4.40
CA GLY A 26 -1.35 -8.80 3.74
C GLY A 26 -1.62 -9.10 2.26
N LYS A 27 -2.23 -8.15 1.55
CA LYS A 27 -2.27 -8.20 0.08
C LYS A 27 -0.92 -7.78 -0.51
N THR A 28 -0.50 -8.51 -1.53
CA THR A 28 0.64 -8.16 -2.39
C THR A 28 0.13 -7.50 -3.67
N VAL A 29 0.97 -6.63 -4.25
CA VAL A 29 0.70 -6.00 -5.55
C VAL A 29 1.95 -6.15 -6.40
N GLU A 30 1.80 -6.76 -7.57
CA GLU A 30 2.88 -6.91 -8.52
C GLU A 30 2.89 -5.78 -9.54
N TYR A 31 4.07 -5.29 -9.87
CA TYR A 31 4.34 -4.35 -10.95
C TYR A 31 5.33 -5.01 -11.91
N GLU A 32 5.17 -4.79 -13.22
CA GLU A 32 6.04 -5.40 -14.23
C GLU A 32 7.52 -5.01 -14.07
N GLY A 33 7.81 -3.84 -13.49
CA GLY A 33 9.17 -3.38 -13.18
C GLY A 33 10.10 -3.21 -14.40
N GLY A 34 9.58 -3.37 -15.62
CA GLY A 34 10.30 -3.16 -16.87
C GLY A 34 11.47 -4.13 -17.06
N GLY A 35 12.52 -3.69 -17.76
CA GLY A 35 13.69 -4.52 -18.06
C GLY A 35 14.53 -4.95 -16.84
N LEU A 36 14.21 -4.48 -15.64
CA LEU A 36 14.90 -4.84 -14.39
C LEU A 36 14.24 -6.00 -13.64
N GLY A 37 13.05 -6.45 -14.08
CA GLY A 37 12.29 -7.51 -13.45
C GLY A 37 11.15 -6.99 -12.58
N LYS A 38 10.23 -7.88 -12.23
CA LYS A 38 8.98 -7.57 -11.51
C LYS A 38 9.26 -7.00 -10.12
N VAL A 39 8.37 -6.13 -9.66
CA VAL A 39 8.39 -5.58 -8.30
C VAL A 39 7.15 -6.04 -7.57
N THR A 40 7.33 -6.75 -6.45
CA THR A 40 6.22 -7.17 -5.60
C THR A 40 6.18 -6.29 -4.35
N PHE A 41 5.17 -5.44 -4.26
CA PHE A 41 4.81 -4.76 -3.03
C PHE A 41 4.11 -5.74 -2.09
N ASP A 42 4.43 -5.68 -0.80
CA ASP A 42 3.86 -6.52 0.24
C ASP A 42 3.33 -5.64 1.36
N GLY A 43 2.00 -5.56 1.47
CA GLY A 43 1.34 -4.75 2.49
C GLY A 43 1.65 -5.22 3.92
N LYS A 44 1.83 -6.54 4.14
CA LYS A 44 2.13 -7.08 5.46
C LYS A 44 3.51 -6.62 5.93
N LYS A 45 4.51 -6.65 5.05
CA LYS A 45 5.86 -6.17 5.39
C LYS A 45 5.87 -4.70 5.81
N HIS A 46 5.03 -3.88 5.18
CA HIS A 46 4.93 -2.46 5.54
C HIS A 46 4.16 -2.26 6.85
N THR A 47 3.09 -3.03 7.10
CA THR A 47 2.38 -2.96 8.39
C THR A 47 3.21 -3.51 9.55
N ASP A 48 3.98 -4.57 9.34
CA ASP A 48 4.92 -5.13 10.32
C ASP A 48 6.04 -4.11 10.65
N ALA A 49 6.40 -3.26 9.68
CA ALA A 49 7.30 -2.11 9.89
C ALA A 49 6.62 -0.90 10.54
N GLY A 50 5.40 -1.06 11.06
CA GLY A 50 4.66 -0.04 11.82
C GLY A 50 3.86 0.94 10.97
N LYS A 51 3.71 0.72 9.66
CA LYS A 51 2.86 1.58 8.81
C LYS A 51 1.39 1.22 8.95
N LYS A 52 0.54 2.23 9.04
CA LYS A 52 -0.91 2.09 9.04
C LYS A 52 -1.45 2.25 7.63
N CYS A 53 -2.64 1.69 7.39
CA CYS A 53 -3.31 1.78 6.08
C CYS A 53 -3.44 3.23 5.60
N THR A 54 -3.75 4.15 6.53
CA THR A 54 -3.92 5.58 6.29
C THR A 54 -2.63 6.33 5.96
N ASP A 55 -1.47 5.77 6.31
CA ASP A 55 -0.18 6.38 6.00
C ASP A 55 0.10 6.31 4.49
N CYS A 56 -0.40 5.26 3.85
CA CYS A 56 -0.27 5.01 2.42
C CYS A 56 -1.52 5.43 1.63
N HIS A 57 -2.71 5.10 2.13
CA HIS A 57 -3.97 5.34 1.44
C HIS A 57 -4.55 6.71 1.74
N LYS A 58 -3.93 7.71 1.12
CA LYS A 58 -4.29 9.12 1.21
C LYS A 58 -4.22 9.80 -0.17
N PRO A 59 -4.86 10.96 -0.36
CA PRO A 59 -4.95 11.65 -1.65
C PRO A 59 -3.62 11.78 -2.41
N ASP A 60 -2.55 12.13 -1.70
CA ASP A 60 -1.25 12.47 -2.29
C ASP A 60 -0.30 11.27 -2.46
N LEU A 61 -0.73 10.06 -2.14
CA LEU A 61 0.12 8.87 -2.21
C LEU A 61 -0.54 7.71 -2.96
N PHE A 62 -1.41 6.93 -2.30
CA PHE A 62 -2.18 5.87 -2.93
C PHE A 62 -3.67 6.02 -2.62
N PRO A 63 -4.39 6.99 -3.24
CA PRO A 63 -5.76 7.32 -2.90
C PRO A 63 -6.76 6.16 -3.00
N GLN A 64 -6.41 5.13 -3.78
CA GLN A 64 -7.24 3.95 -3.95
C GLN A 64 -6.42 2.69 -3.65
N MET A 65 -7.02 1.76 -2.92
CA MET A 65 -6.51 0.40 -2.69
C MET A 65 -6.71 -0.49 -3.94
N LYS A 66 -6.30 0.01 -5.12
CA LYS A 66 -6.52 -0.65 -6.41
C LYS A 66 -5.27 -0.56 -7.27
N LYS A 67 -4.77 -1.72 -7.74
CA LYS A 67 -3.67 -1.79 -8.70
C LYS A 67 -4.03 -1.01 -9.97
N GLY A 68 -3.11 -0.16 -10.43
CA GLY A 68 -3.29 0.65 -11.63
C GLY A 68 -4.10 1.94 -11.45
N ALA A 69 -4.61 2.22 -10.25
CA ALA A 69 -5.29 3.50 -9.97
C ALA A 69 -4.33 4.69 -10.03
N VAL A 70 -3.05 4.46 -9.71
CA VAL A 70 -1.97 5.45 -9.85
C VAL A 70 -0.88 4.84 -10.71
N LYS A 71 -0.36 5.62 -11.66
CA LYS A 71 0.79 5.23 -12.46
C LYS A 71 2.04 5.40 -11.60
N VAL A 72 2.69 4.30 -11.26
CA VAL A 72 3.95 4.30 -10.49
C VAL A 72 5.12 4.41 -11.48
N THR A 73 5.91 5.47 -11.39
CA THR A 73 7.10 5.66 -12.22
C THR A 73 8.34 5.95 -11.37
N MET A 74 9.52 5.55 -11.85
CA MET A 74 10.79 5.92 -11.20
C MET A 74 10.98 7.44 -11.13
N LYS A 75 10.47 8.19 -12.12
CA LYS A 75 10.52 9.66 -12.11
C LYS A 75 9.80 10.22 -10.88
N ASP A 76 8.56 9.79 -10.65
CA ASP A 76 7.76 10.26 -9.52
C ASP A 76 8.41 9.86 -8.19
N MET A 77 8.97 8.65 -8.11
CA MET A 77 9.65 8.19 -6.89
C MET A 77 10.93 8.99 -6.60
N ASN A 78 11.68 9.39 -7.62
CA ASN A 78 12.84 10.27 -7.46
C ASN A 78 12.45 11.70 -7.05
N GLU A 79 11.22 12.11 -7.32
CA GLU A 79 10.62 13.37 -6.84
C GLU A 79 10.02 13.23 -5.43
N GLY A 80 10.18 12.08 -4.76
CA GLY A 80 9.70 11.84 -3.41
C GLY A 80 8.22 11.45 -3.32
N LYS A 81 7.60 11.05 -4.44
CA LYS A 81 6.21 10.58 -4.47
C LYS A 81 6.13 9.06 -4.34
N LEU A 82 4.94 8.54 -4.03
CA LEU A 82 4.65 7.10 -4.02
C LEU A 82 5.65 6.33 -3.14
N CYS A 83 6.27 5.26 -3.63
CA CYS A 83 7.27 4.50 -2.86
C CYS A 83 8.44 5.40 -2.39
N GLY A 84 8.79 6.40 -3.21
CA GLY A 84 9.84 7.37 -2.92
C GLY A 84 9.51 8.34 -1.78
N SER A 85 8.26 8.43 -1.29
CA SER A 85 7.94 9.27 -0.13
C SER A 85 8.60 8.78 1.15
N CYS A 86 8.86 7.48 1.24
CA CYS A 86 9.56 6.85 2.36
C CYS A 86 10.89 6.23 1.95
N HIS A 87 10.98 5.67 0.75
CA HIS A 87 12.23 5.16 0.19
C HIS A 87 13.07 6.28 -0.44
N ASN A 88 13.45 7.27 0.37
CA ASN A 88 14.14 8.50 -0.05
C ASN A 88 15.59 8.62 0.48
N GLY A 89 16.10 7.61 1.18
CA GLY A 89 17.42 7.69 1.83
C GLY A 89 17.43 8.50 3.12
N LYS A 90 16.29 9.02 3.60
CA LYS A 90 16.18 9.70 4.90
C LYS A 90 15.46 8.83 5.92
N ALA A 91 14.25 8.38 5.54
CA ALA A 91 13.44 7.53 6.41
C ALA A 91 13.82 6.06 6.27
N THR A 92 14.16 5.62 5.05
CA THR A 92 14.61 4.26 4.74
C THR A 92 15.57 4.30 3.54
N PHE A 93 16.06 3.15 3.07
CA PHE A 93 16.85 3.06 1.83
C PHE A 93 16.17 3.79 0.65
N SER A 94 16.98 4.38 -0.23
CA SER A 94 16.48 5.12 -1.40
C SER A 94 16.01 4.19 -2.53
N VAL A 95 15.01 4.61 -3.32
CA VAL A 95 14.54 3.93 -4.54
C VAL A 95 15.60 3.82 -5.65
N GLY A 96 16.76 4.45 -5.48
CA GLY A 96 17.90 4.23 -6.36
C GLY A 96 18.01 5.20 -7.54
N GLY A 97 17.40 6.38 -7.46
CA GLY A 97 17.62 7.46 -8.42
C GLY A 97 18.21 8.72 -7.79
N LYS A 98 19.31 9.17 -8.41
CA LYS A 98 20.17 10.31 -8.05
C LYS A 98 20.84 10.20 -6.68
N GLU A 99 22.12 10.53 -6.65
CA GLU A 99 23.00 10.49 -5.47
C GLU A 99 22.32 11.21 -4.30
N GLN A 100 21.91 10.46 -3.27
CA GLN A 100 21.41 11.02 -2.02
C GLN A 100 22.54 10.92 -0.99
N PRO A 101 22.98 12.04 -0.38
CA PRO A 101 24.26 12.13 0.34
C PRO A 101 24.30 11.43 1.71
N ILE A 102 23.26 10.69 2.13
CA ILE A 102 23.05 10.33 3.54
C ILE A 102 23.26 8.84 3.83
N PHE A 103 23.18 7.95 2.84
CA PHE A 103 23.51 6.53 3.02
C PHE A 103 24.37 6.03 1.87
N ASN A 104 25.57 5.57 2.22
CA ASN A 104 26.70 5.20 1.37
C ASN A 104 26.48 3.93 0.49
N ALA A 105 25.23 3.61 0.13
CA ALA A 105 24.89 2.55 -0.82
C ALA A 105 24.58 3.18 -2.17
N SER A 106 25.29 2.76 -3.21
CA SER A 106 25.10 3.30 -4.54
C SER A 106 23.63 3.11 -4.96
N ALA A 107 23.07 4.13 -5.62
CA ALA A 107 21.67 4.13 -6.03
C ALA A 107 21.29 2.87 -6.85
N LYS A 108 22.26 2.30 -7.57
CA LYS A 108 22.14 1.08 -8.37
C LYS A 108 22.01 -0.22 -7.54
N GLU A 109 22.65 -0.30 -6.38
CA GLU A 109 22.61 -1.51 -5.54
C GLU A 109 21.21 -1.76 -4.97
N ASN A 110 20.47 -0.68 -4.70
CA ASN A 110 19.12 -0.77 -4.13
C ASN A 110 18.05 -1.24 -5.13
N CYS A 111 18.33 -1.23 -6.44
CA CYS A 111 17.38 -1.70 -7.47
C CYS A 111 16.93 -3.15 -7.19
N THR A 112 17.84 -4.02 -6.77
CA THR A 112 17.57 -5.45 -6.48
C THR A 112 16.69 -5.69 -5.25
N ARG A 113 16.49 -4.67 -4.41
CA ARG A 113 15.62 -4.75 -3.23
C ARG A 113 14.15 -4.81 -3.63
N CYS A 114 13.81 -4.19 -4.75
CA CYS A 114 12.45 -4.14 -5.29
C CYS A 114 12.32 -5.01 -6.53
N HIS A 115 13.25 -4.89 -7.49
CA HIS A 115 13.22 -5.61 -8.76
C HIS A 115 13.78 -7.01 -8.59
N LYS A 116 12.94 -8.01 -8.86
CA LYS A 116 13.29 -9.43 -8.88
C LYS A 116 13.18 -9.93 -10.31
N LYS A 117 14.24 -10.59 -10.79
CA LYS A 117 14.23 -11.31 -12.08
C LYS A 117 13.46 -12.61 -11.95
#